data_AF-A0A6C0KWB0-F1
#
_entry.id   AF-A0A6C0KWB0-F1
#
_cell.length_a   1.000
_cell.length_b   1.000
_cell.length_c   1.000
_cell.angle_alpha   90.00
_cell.angle_beta   90.00
_cell.angle_gamma   90.00
#
_symmetry.space_group_name_H-M   'P 1'
#
loop_
_entity.id
_entity.type
_entity.pdbx_description
1 polymer ?
#
loop_
_entity_poly.entity_id
_entity_poly.type
_entity_poly.pdbx_seq_one_letter_code
_entity_poly.pdbx_strand_id
1 'polypeptide(L)'
;MIILLGMPKSGTSSFQTLFKKLGYKSYHWTKNGKHIGKMIENNKKNKKPLLCDFLDTDVITQMDVCINKDNCYWPQISDYKQMIKENPDAIFILNKRNPKELLSSFKRWGNLDKRLFTYNPEIIDDKTDDGFIEFVDNFYLEIESYFEERQHLKFISYDLINDKIEKLKTYIDIKNIKILPKMNVN
;
A
#
# COMPACT_ATOMS: atom_id res chain seq x y z
N MET A 1 1.24 3.38 -14.67
CA MET A 1 0.61 2.75 -13.49
C MET A 1 0.90 3.59 -12.25
N ILE A 2 -0.01 3.62 -11.28
CA ILE A 2 0.15 4.21 -9.94
C ILE A 2 0.06 3.08 -8.91
N ILE A 3 0.98 3.02 -7.96
CA ILE A 3 1.07 1.94 -6.99
C ILE A 3 1.13 2.55 -5.59
N LEU A 4 0.19 2.18 -4.73
CA LEU A 4 0.25 2.50 -3.30
C LEU A 4 1.11 1.49 -2.56
N LEU A 5 2.07 1.99 -1.79
CA LEU A 5 2.98 1.20 -0.98
C LEU A 5 2.60 1.23 0.51
N GLY A 6 1.71 2.12 0.93
CA GLY A 6 1.31 2.22 2.33
C GLY A 6 0.51 1.01 2.81
N MET A 7 0.49 0.84 4.14
CA MET A 7 -0.25 -0.22 4.80
C MET A 7 -1.77 -0.11 4.56
N PRO A 8 -2.53 -1.22 4.65
CA PRO A 8 -3.99 -1.16 4.75
C PRO A 8 -4.37 -0.26 5.93
N LYS A 9 -5.57 0.31 5.93
CA LYS A 9 -6.03 1.25 6.97
C LYS A 9 -5.25 2.59 7.04
N SER A 10 -4.28 2.81 6.15
CA SER A 10 -3.70 4.12 5.84
C SER A 10 -4.38 4.79 4.64
N GLY A 11 -5.71 4.70 4.54
CA GLY A 11 -6.50 5.47 3.55
C GLY A 11 -6.55 4.87 2.15
N THR A 12 -6.20 3.59 2.00
CA THR A 12 -6.25 2.85 0.72
C THR A 12 -7.62 2.94 0.02
N SER A 13 -8.73 2.85 0.76
CA SER A 13 -10.09 3.00 0.20
C SER A 13 -10.40 4.44 -0.24
N SER A 14 -9.82 5.44 0.43
CA SER A 14 -9.95 6.86 0.07
C SER A 14 -9.29 7.13 -1.28
N PHE A 15 -8.07 6.63 -1.47
CA PHE A 15 -7.37 6.66 -2.76
C PHE A 15 -8.10 5.86 -3.83
N GLN A 16 -8.66 4.69 -3.50
CA GLN A 16 -9.46 3.92 -4.44
C GLN A 16 -10.64 4.73 -4.99
N THR A 17 -11.37 5.43 -4.12
CA THR A 17 -12.47 6.30 -4.51
C THR A 17 -11.97 7.50 -5.34
N LEU A 18 -10.83 8.10 -4.98
CA LEU A 18 -10.22 9.18 -5.76
C LEU A 18 -9.94 8.73 -7.20
N PHE A 19 -9.21 7.64 -7.38
CA PHE A 19 -8.78 7.20 -8.70
C PHE A 19 -9.96 6.72 -9.56
N LYS A 20 -10.98 6.09 -8.96
CA LYS A 20 -12.24 5.82 -9.65
C LYS A 20 -12.91 7.09 -10.15
N LYS A 21 -13.00 8.14 -9.31
CA LYS A 21 -13.58 9.43 -9.70
C LYS A 21 -12.79 10.13 -10.81
N LEU A 22 -11.47 9.92 -10.85
CA LEU A 22 -10.61 10.45 -11.92
C LEU A 22 -10.75 9.68 -13.23
N GLY A 23 -11.39 8.50 -13.22
CA GLY A 23 -11.63 7.66 -14.40
C GLY A 23 -10.61 6.55 -14.60
N TYR A 24 -9.71 6.30 -13.63
CA TYR A 24 -8.71 5.25 -13.74
C TYR A 24 -9.32 3.85 -13.52
N LYS A 25 -8.78 2.86 -14.22
CA LYS A 25 -8.99 1.45 -13.93
C LYS A 25 -8.17 1.04 -12.71
N SER A 26 -8.78 1.21 -11.53
CA SER A 26 -8.13 0.98 -10.24
C SER A 26 -8.65 -0.27 -9.52
N TYR A 27 -7.73 -1.03 -8.92
CA TYR A 27 -8.06 -2.19 -8.09
C TYR A 27 -7.62 -2.01 -6.64
N HIS A 28 -8.39 -2.63 -5.75
CA HIS A 28 -8.25 -2.51 -4.30
C HIS A 28 -8.50 -3.88 -3.69
N TRP A 29 -7.45 -4.48 -3.10
CA TRP A 29 -7.45 -5.78 -2.42
C TRP A 29 -7.71 -6.99 -3.33
N THR A 30 -8.61 -6.86 -4.31
CA THR A 30 -8.95 -7.90 -5.27
C THR A 30 -9.00 -7.38 -6.71
N LYS A 31 -8.68 -8.26 -7.67
CA LYS A 31 -8.90 -8.10 -9.11
C LYS A 31 -9.61 -9.34 -9.63
N ASN A 32 -10.76 -9.16 -10.28
CA ASN A 32 -11.56 -10.25 -10.86
C ASN A 32 -11.82 -11.40 -9.86
N GLY A 33 -12.15 -11.07 -8.61
CA GLY A 33 -12.42 -12.03 -7.54
C GLY A 33 -11.19 -12.70 -6.90
N LYS A 34 -9.97 -12.36 -7.32
CA LYS A 34 -8.71 -12.89 -6.76
C LYS A 34 -8.01 -11.84 -5.91
N HIS A 35 -7.41 -12.25 -4.79
CA HIS A 35 -6.61 -11.36 -3.95
C HIS A 35 -5.33 -10.93 -4.68
N ILE A 36 -5.07 -9.63 -4.73
CA ILE A 36 -3.92 -9.05 -5.43
C ILE A 36 -2.61 -9.59 -4.83
N GLY A 37 -2.50 -9.65 -3.50
CA GLY A 37 -1.33 -10.20 -2.82
C GLY A 37 -1.01 -11.63 -3.24
N LYS A 38 -2.03 -12.49 -3.39
CA LYS A 38 -1.84 -13.88 -3.85
C LYS A 38 -1.46 -13.97 -5.32
N MET A 39 -1.97 -13.08 -6.16
CA MET A 39 -1.55 -13.01 -7.56
C MET A 39 -0.05 -12.64 -7.65
N ILE A 40 0.38 -11.64 -6.89
CA ILE A 40 1.79 -11.21 -6.82
C ILE A 40 2.68 -12.33 -6.27
N GLU A 41 2.27 -12.96 -5.16
CA GLU A 41 3.01 -14.10 -4.57
C GLU A 41 3.15 -15.26 -5.57
N ASN A 42 2.08 -15.57 -6.30
CA ASN A 42 2.12 -16.61 -7.33
C ASN A 42 3.10 -16.23 -8.47
N ASN A 43 3.12 -14.96 -8.89
CA ASN A 43 4.10 -14.50 -9.90
C ASN A 43 5.53 -14.65 -9.39
N LYS A 44 5.79 -14.25 -8.13
CA LYS A 44 7.10 -14.42 -7.48
C LYS A 44 7.53 -15.89 -7.44
N LYS A 45 6.65 -16.80 -6.98
CA LYS A 45 6.93 -18.25 -6.94
C LYS A 45 7.25 -18.85 -8.31
N ASN A 46 6.59 -18.33 -9.34
CA ASN A 46 6.81 -18.73 -10.74
C ASN A 46 7.93 -17.94 -11.45
N LYS A 47 8.71 -17.13 -10.71
CA LYS A 47 9.81 -16.29 -11.26
C LYS A 47 9.37 -15.37 -12.40
N LYS A 48 8.14 -14.86 -12.33
CA LYS A 48 7.59 -13.85 -13.24
C LYS A 48 7.72 -12.45 -12.63
N PRO A 49 7.68 -11.37 -13.45
CA PRO A 49 7.52 -10.03 -12.93
C PRO A 49 6.29 -9.96 -12.01
N LEU A 50 6.42 -9.31 -10.86
CA LEU A 50 5.43 -9.30 -9.78
C LEU A 50 4.06 -8.84 -10.27
N LEU A 51 4.06 -7.82 -11.13
CA LEU A 51 2.86 -7.17 -11.64
C LEU A 51 2.47 -7.58 -13.07
N CYS A 52 2.97 -8.71 -13.60
CA CYS A 52 2.67 -9.12 -14.97
C CYS A 52 1.18 -9.36 -15.25
N ASP A 53 0.38 -9.66 -14.22
CA ASP A 53 -1.08 -9.81 -14.35
C ASP A 53 -1.84 -8.47 -14.30
N PHE A 54 -1.14 -7.34 -14.23
CA PHE A 54 -1.71 -6.00 -14.03
C PHE A 54 -1.34 -5.01 -15.14
N LEU A 55 -0.85 -5.49 -16.29
CA LEU A 55 -0.46 -4.62 -17.42
C LEU A 55 -1.61 -3.74 -17.96
N ASP A 56 -2.85 -4.18 -17.75
CA ASP A 56 -4.08 -3.49 -18.12
C ASP A 56 -4.67 -2.62 -16.99
N THR A 57 -3.89 -2.36 -15.93
CA THR A 57 -4.33 -1.68 -14.71
C THR A 57 -3.64 -0.32 -14.58
N ASP A 58 -4.43 0.71 -14.34
CA ASP A 58 -3.88 2.04 -14.10
C ASP A 58 -3.37 2.19 -12.68
N VAL A 59 -4.11 1.67 -11.69
CA VAL A 59 -3.82 1.89 -10.27
C VAL A 59 -4.05 0.66 -9.40
N ILE A 60 -3.12 0.38 -8.48
CA ILE A 60 -3.30 -0.57 -7.38
C ILE A 60 -3.25 0.21 -6.06
N THR A 61 -4.37 0.21 -5.32
CA THR A 61 -4.51 1.00 -4.08
C THR A 61 -4.37 0.20 -2.80
N GLN A 62 -4.45 -1.13 -2.87
CA GLN A 62 -4.18 -2.04 -1.76
C GLN A 62 -3.84 -3.42 -2.31
N MET A 63 -2.75 -4.02 -1.82
CA MET A 63 -2.22 -5.29 -2.32
C MET A 63 -2.04 -6.37 -1.26
N ASP A 64 -2.08 -6.03 0.04
CA ASP A 64 -2.00 -7.02 1.11
C ASP A 64 -3.16 -8.02 1.08
N VAL A 65 -2.93 -9.18 1.66
CA VAL A 65 -3.96 -10.12 2.08
C VAL A 65 -3.52 -10.72 3.41
N CYS A 66 -4.40 -10.79 4.39
CA CYS A 66 -4.10 -11.37 5.70
C CYS A 66 -5.38 -11.92 6.32
N ILE A 67 -5.82 -13.08 5.84
CA ILE A 67 -7.10 -13.70 6.24
C ILE A 67 -6.82 -14.95 7.07
N ASN A 68 -5.97 -15.83 6.55
CA ASN A 68 -5.56 -17.09 7.16
C ASN A 68 -4.16 -17.45 6.64
N LYS A 69 -3.57 -18.55 7.15
CA LYS A 69 -2.22 -19.01 6.78
C LYS A 69 -2.01 -19.14 5.26
N ASP A 70 -3.01 -19.60 4.52
CA ASP A 70 -2.91 -19.78 3.06
C ASP A 70 -3.15 -18.48 2.29
N ASN A 71 -3.85 -17.53 2.90
CA ASN A 71 -4.18 -16.22 2.34
C ASN A 71 -3.53 -15.11 3.17
N CYS A 72 -2.20 -15.15 3.22
CA CYS A 72 -1.38 -14.15 3.90
C CYS A 72 -0.17 -13.76 3.06
N TYR A 73 -0.12 -12.49 2.60
CA TYR A 73 0.99 -11.94 1.84
C TYR A 73 0.97 -10.41 1.86
N TRP A 74 2.14 -9.80 2.03
CA TRP A 74 2.31 -8.35 2.18
C TRP A 74 3.39 -7.82 1.20
N PRO A 75 3.11 -7.78 -0.11
CA PRO A 75 4.12 -7.47 -1.12
C PRO A 75 4.68 -6.05 -0.99
N GLN A 76 3.91 -5.12 -0.43
CA GLN A 76 4.39 -3.77 -0.14
C GLN A 76 5.45 -3.71 0.97
N ILE A 77 5.60 -4.79 1.74
CA ILE A 77 6.64 -4.94 2.77
C ILE A 77 7.78 -5.81 2.21
N SER A 78 7.46 -7.01 1.76
CA SER A 78 8.47 -8.02 1.38
C SER A 78 9.11 -7.80 0.01
N ASP A 79 8.44 -7.08 -0.90
CA ASP A 79 8.80 -7.08 -2.33
C ASP A 79 8.82 -5.69 -2.97
N TYR A 80 8.66 -4.63 -2.19
CA TYR A 80 8.53 -3.27 -2.74
C TYR A 80 9.74 -2.87 -3.60
N LYS A 81 10.97 -3.26 -3.21
CA LYS A 81 12.20 -3.00 -3.99
C LYS A 81 12.16 -3.66 -5.37
N GLN A 82 11.74 -4.93 -5.44
CA GLN A 82 11.60 -5.65 -6.71
C GLN A 82 10.48 -5.01 -7.54
N MET A 83 9.35 -4.69 -6.91
CA MET A 83 8.22 -4.05 -7.58
C MET A 83 8.61 -2.71 -8.22
N ILE A 84 9.40 -1.89 -7.51
CA ILE A 84 9.93 -0.63 -8.02
C ILE A 84 10.88 -0.88 -9.20
N LYS A 85 11.82 -1.81 -9.04
CA LYS A 85 12.80 -2.14 -10.09
C LYS A 85 12.14 -2.60 -11.39
N GLU A 86 11.07 -3.37 -11.30
CA GLU A 86 10.34 -3.90 -12.46
C GLU A 86 9.39 -2.87 -13.09
N ASN A 87 9.09 -1.77 -12.40
CA ASN A 87 8.13 -0.76 -12.84
C ASN A 87 8.67 0.67 -12.68
N PRO A 88 9.83 1.01 -13.28
CA PRO A 88 10.52 2.29 -13.04
C PRO A 88 9.72 3.52 -13.48
N ASP A 89 8.81 3.35 -14.46
CA ASP A 89 7.98 4.45 -15.00
C ASP A 89 6.72 4.73 -14.17
N ALA A 90 6.40 3.85 -13.21
CA ALA A 90 5.23 3.98 -12.36
C ALA A 90 5.36 5.15 -11.37
N ILE A 91 4.21 5.61 -10.88
CA ILE A 91 4.14 6.58 -9.79
C ILE A 91 3.90 5.80 -8.49
N PHE A 92 4.81 5.90 -7.54
CA PHE A 92 4.69 5.27 -6.23
C PHE A 92 4.16 6.25 -5.21
N ILE A 93 3.17 5.84 -4.42
CA ILE A 93 2.61 6.65 -3.34
C ILE A 93 2.78 5.88 -2.02
N LEU A 94 3.55 6.44 -1.09
CA LEU A 94 3.54 5.96 0.30
C LEU A 94 2.47 6.73 1.07
N ASN A 95 1.26 6.16 1.15
CA ASN A 95 0.19 6.69 1.96
C ASN A 95 0.41 6.35 3.45
N LYS A 96 0.66 7.38 4.26
CA LYS A 96 1.03 7.27 5.67
C LYS A 96 -0.13 7.67 6.58
N ARG A 97 -0.17 7.03 7.74
CA ARG A 97 -1.02 7.35 8.87
C ARG A 97 -0.18 7.27 10.14
N ASN A 98 -0.47 8.10 11.13
CA ASN A 98 0.12 7.99 12.46
C ASN A 98 0.11 6.52 12.94
N PRO A 99 1.25 5.94 13.35
CA PRO A 99 1.36 4.52 13.70
C PRO A 99 0.41 4.07 14.82
N LYS A 100 0.20 4.91 15.85
CA LYS A 100 -0.70 4.60 16.97
C LYS A 100 -2.15 4.49 16.50
N GLU A 101 -2.57 5.41 15.64
CA GLU A 101 -3.89 5.35 15.02
C GLU A 101 -4.02 4.17 14.05
N LEU A 102 -2.95 3.84 13.32
CA LEU A 102 -2.92 2.70 12.42
C LEU A 102 -3.12 1.40 13.20
N LEU A 103 -2.36 1.19 14.27
CA LEU A 103 -2.50 0.05 15.18
C LEU A 103 -3.92 -0.05 15.75
N SER A 104 -4.46 1.08 16.23
CA SER A 104 -5.84 1.15 16.71
C SER A 104 -6.84 0.67 15.65
N SER A 105 -6.63 1.05 14.38
CA SER A 105 -7.45 0.61 13.26
C SER A 105 -7.25 -0.88 12.91
N PHE A 106 -6.03 -1.39 13.01
CA PHE A 106 -5.71 -2.82 12.82
C PHE A 106 -6.44 -3.69 13.84
N LYS A 107 -6.39 -3.29 15.12
CA LYS A 107 -7.09 -3.97 16.21
C LYS A 107 -8.59 -4.07 15.98
N ARG A 108 -9.22 -2.95 15.57
CA ARG A 108 -10.67 -2.92 15.27
C ARG A 108 -11.03 -3.71 14.00
N TRP A 109 -10.14 -3.80 13.03
CA TRP A 109 -10.41 -4.43 11.74
C TRP A 109 -10.16 -5.95 11.77
N GLY A 110 -11.06 -6.67 12.46
CA GLY A 110 -10.99 -8.13 12.54
C GLY A 110 -9.67 -8.63 13.14
N ASN A 111 -9.14 -7.92 14.15
CA ASN A 111 -7.85 -8.20 14.79
C ASN A 111 -6.71 -8.38 13.77
N LEU A 112 -6.56 -7.44 12.84
CA LEU A 112 -5.56 -7.53 11.76
C LEU A 112 -4.13 -7.57 12.31
N ASP A 113 -3.86 -6.89 13.42
CA ASP A 113 -2.62 -6.98 14.20
C ASP A 113 -2.32 -8.43 14.61
N LYS A 114 -3.29 -9.10 15.23
CA LYS A 114 -3.13 -10.49 15.66
C LYS A 114 -2.95 -11.43 14.48
N ARG A 115 -3.70 -11.21 13.39
CA ARG A 115 -3.56 -12.01 12.16
C ARG A 115 -2.18 -11.84 11.53
N LEU A 116 -1.66 -10.61 11.46
CA LEU A 116 -0.31 -10.33 11.00
C LEU A 116 0.73 -11.09 11.82
N PHE A 117 0.67 -10.99 13.15
CA PHE A 117 1.58 -11.71 14.06
C PHE A 117 1.48 -13.23 13.95
N THR A 118 0.29 -13.76 13.66
CA THR A 118 0.04 -15.20 13.58
C THR A 118 0.49 -15.79 12.24
N TYR A 119 0.22 -15.11 11.14
CA TYR A 119 0.39 -15.66 9.79
C TYR A 119 1.62 -15.12 9.04
N ASN A 120 2.22 -14.03 9.51
CA ASN A 120 3.52 -13.52 9.06
C ASN A 120 4.40 -13.12 10.26
N PRO A 121 4.74 -14.07 11.14
CA PRO A 121 5.53 -13.79 12.34
C PRO A 121 6.94 -13.22 12.04
N GLU A 122 7.41 -13.36 10.80
CA GLU A 122 8.69 -12.86 10.29
C GLU A 122 8.68 -11.37 9.91
N ILE A 123 7.52 -10.73 9.79
CA ILE A 123 7.43 -9.31 9.43
C ILE A 123 7.74 -8.42 10.64
N ILE A 124 7.34 -8.87 11.85
CA ILE A 124 7.50 -8.12 13.09
C ILE A 124 8.03 -9.05 14.18
N ASP A 125 9.26 -8.77 14.62
CA ASP A 125 9.91 -9.52 15.69
C ASP A 125 9.25 -9.22 17.05
N ASP A 126 9.15 -7.95 17.41
CA ASP A 126 8.46 -7.48 18.62
C ASP A 126 6.94 -7.38 18.40
N LYS A 127 6.22 -8.38 18.88
CA LYS A 127 4.77 -8.53 18.72
C LYS A 127 3.95 -7.77 19.78
N THR A 128 4.51 -6.68 20.33
CA THR A 128 3.82 -5.74 21.22
C THR A 128 3.23 -4.57 20.43
N ASP A 129 2.46 -3.72 21.13
CA ASP A 129 1.95 -2.47 20.54
C ASP A 129 3.09 -1.53 20.15
N ASP A 130 4.09 -1.40 21.02
CA ASP A 130 5.26 -0.55 20.77
C ASP A 130 6.11 -1.11 19.62
N GLY A 131 6.32 -2.44 19.58
CA GLY A 131 6.99 -3.10 18.47
C GLY A 131 6.28 -2.91 17.13
N PHE A 132 4.94 -2.95 17.10
CA PHE A 132 4.19 -2.62 15.88
C PHE A 132 4.35 -1.15 15.48
N ILE A 133 4.31 -0.22 16.44
CA ILE A 133 4.48 1.21 16.19
C ILE A 133 5.85 1.48 15.58
N GLU A 134 6.90 0.96 16.21
CA GLU A 134 8.28 1.09 15.75
C GLU A 134 8.46 0.46 14.37
N PHE A 135 7.89 -0.72 14.14
CA PHE A 135 7.90 -1.35 12.82
C PHE A 135 7.31 -0.44 11.74
N VAL A 136 6.15 0.18 12.00
CA VAL A 136 5.50 1.06 11.02
C VAL A 136 6.32 2.32 10.76
N ASP A 137 6.91 2.92 11.79
CA ASP A 137 7.80 4.07 11.64
C ASP A 137 9.03 3.72 10.80
N ASN A 138 9.69 2.60 11.11
CA ASN A 138 10.84 2.11 10.35
C ASN A 138 10.47 1.76 8.90
N PHE A 139 9.31 1.15 8.67
CA PHE A 139 8.80 0.86 7.34
C PHE A 139 8.63 2.14 6.49
N TYR A 140 8.06 3.20 7.07
CA TYR A 140 7.93 4.48 6.36
C TYR A 140 9.28 5.09 6.05
N LEU A 141 10.18 5.14 7.04
CA LEU A 141 11.53 5.68 6.87
C LEU A 141 12.32 4.90 5.80
N GLU A 142 12.27 3.57 5.82
CA GLU A 142 12.99 2.73 4.85
C GLU A 142 12.56 3.04 3.41
N ILE A 143 11.25 3.13 3.16
CA ILE A 143 10.73 3.44 1.83
C ILE A 143 11.13 4.86 1.42
N GLU A 144 10.99 5.84 2.31
CA GLU A 144 11.38 7.24 2.02
C GLU A 144 12.87 7.33 1.67
N SER A 145 13.76 6.75 2.48
CA SER A 145 15.19 6.71 2.22
C SER A 145 15.53 5.98 0.91
N TYR A 146 14.82 4.89 0.58
CA TYR A 146 15.03 4.18 -0.69
C TYR A 146 14.77 5.07 -1.91
N PHE A 147 13.78 5.96 -1.85
CA PHE A 147 13.46 6.90 -2.92
C PHE A 147 14.32 8.16 -2.91
N GLU A 148 14.81 8.61 -1.75
CA GLU A 148 15.78 9.71 -1.65
C GLU A 148 17.06 9.43 -2.44
N GLU A 149 17.55 8.19 -2.40
CA GLU A 149 18.70 7.73 -3.19
C GLU A 149 18.38 7.57 -4.70
N ARG A 150 17.10 7.61 -5.08
CA ARG A 150 16.60 7.27 -6.43
C ARG A 150 15.65 8.34 -6.96
N GLN A 151 16.10 9.59 -6.92
CA GLN A 151 15.31 10.78 -7.31
C GLN A 151 14.78 10.78 -8.76
N HIS A 152 15.28 9.89 -9.62
CA HIS A 152 14.75 9.70 -10.98
C HIS A 152 13.38 8.98 -11.00
N LEU A 153 13.01 8.30 -9.91
CA LEU A 153 11.72 7.62 -9.77
C LEU A 153 10.62 8.60 -9.34
N LYS A 154 9.39 8.35 -9.79
CA LYS A 154 8.22 9.18 -9.43
C LYS A 154 7.66 8.71 -8.09
N PHE A 155 7.90 9.48 -7.04
CA PHE A 155 7.48 9.13 -5.68
C PHE A 155 6.74 10.26 -4.97
N ILE A 156 5.68 9.90 -4.22
CA ILE A 156 4.96 10.80 -3.34
C ILE A 156 4.82 10.15 -1.97
N SER A 157 5.46 10.73 -0.95
CA SER A 157 5.10 10.45 0.44
C SER A 157 3.87 11.29 0.81
N TYR A 158 2.78 10.65 1.23
CA TYR A 158 1.50 11.31 1.48
C TYR A 158 0.97 10.98 2.88
N ASP A 159 1.04 11.93 3.81
CA ASP A 159 0.40 11.87 5.12
C ASP A 159 -1.09 12.22 5.02
N LEU A 160 -1.96 11.29 5.41
CA LEU A 160 -3.41 11.47 5.28
C LEU A 160 -4.01 12.67 6.03
N ILE A 161 -3.36 13.12 7.10
CA ILE A 161 -3.85 14.18 7.96
C ILE A 161 -3.22 15.51 7.56
N ASN A 162 -1.92 15.50 7.31
CA ASN A 162 -1.12 16.71 7.14
C ASN A 162 -1.03 17.15 5.69
N ASP A 163 -1.11 16.24 4.72
CA ASP A 163 -0.98 16.58 3.31
C ASP A 163 -2.31 16.94 2.65
N LYS A 164 -2.26 17.98 1.84
CA LYS A 164 -3.36 18.39 0.97
C LYS A 164 -3.34 17.62 -0.34
N ILE A 165 -4.50 17.47 -0.97
CA ILE A 165 -4.63 16.71 -2.23
C ILE A 165 -3.76 17.28 -3.35
N GLU A 166 -3.46 18.57 -3.32
CA GLU A 166 -2.59 19.25 -4.27
C GLU A 166 -1.19 18.63 -4.35
N LYS A 167 -0.72 17.96 -3.30
CA LYS A 167 0.54 17.22 -3.33
C LYS A 167 0.57 16.13 -4.41
N LEU A 168 -0.59 15.61 -4.80
CA LEU A 168 -0.70 14.62 -5.88
C LEU A 168 -0.44 15.24 -7.27
N LYS A 169 -0.61 16.56 -7.44
CA LYS A 169 -0.42 17.26 -8.72
C LYS A 169 1.00 17.15 -9.28
N THR A 170 1.97 16.77 -8.46
CA THR A 170 3.35 16.49 -8.88
C THR A 170 3.39 15.51 -10.05
N TYR A 171 2.54 14.46 -10.03
CA TYR A 171 2.53 13.45 -11.09
C TYR A 171 1.12 13.05 -11.56
N ILE A 172 0.07 13.52 -10.90
CA ILE A 172 -1.31 13.06 -11.12
C ILE A 172 -2.20 14.28 -11.38
N ASP A 173 -2.86 14.31 -12.54
CA ASP A 173 -3.93 15.27 -12.78
C ASP A 173 -5.15 14.93 -11.91
N ILE A 174 -5.33 15.69 -10.82
CA ILE A 174 -6.48 15.56 -9.92
C ILE A 174 -7.73 16.27 -10.43
N LYS A 175 -7.70 16.84 -11.64
CA LYS A 175 -8.76 17.63 -12.25
C LYS A 175 -9.22 18.72 -11.27
N ASN A 176 -10.52 18.77 -10.97
CA ASN A 176 -11.13 19.73 -10.07
C ASN A 176 -11.36 19.18 -8.64
N ILE A 177 -10.78 18.03 -8.29
CA ILE A 177 -10.98 17.44 -6.96
C ILE A 177 -10.17 18.24 -5.93
N LYS A 178 -10.86 18.76 -4.92
CA LYS A 178 -10.26 19.65 -3.90
C LYS A 178 -9.91 18.94 -2.58
N ILE A 179 -10.46 17.75 -2.34
CA ILE A 179 -10.27 17.02 -1.08
C ILE A 179 -10.18 15.53 -1.39
N LEU A 180 -9.23 14.84 -0.74
CA LEU A 180 -9.15 13.38 -0.78
C LEU A 180 -10.45 12.80 -0.18
N PRO A 181 -11.19 11.93 -0.89
CA PRO A 181 -12.42 11.35 -0.36
C PRO A 181 -12.17 10.68 1.00
N LYS A 182 -13.05 10.88 1.98
CA LYS A 182 -12.94 10.19 3.27
C LYS A 182 -13.77 8.91 3.23
N MET A 183 -13.11 7.75 3.20
CA MET A 183 -13.75 6.44 3.15
C MET A 183 -13.27 5.55 4.29
N ASN A 184 -14.14 4.65 4.78
CA ASN A 184 -13.82 3.63 5.78
C ASN A 184 -13.25 4.22 7.09
N VAL A 185 -13.96 5.21 7.65
CA VAL A 185 -13.55 6.05 8.79
C VAL A 185 -13.72 5.36 10.16
N ASN A 186 -13.98 4.05 10.17
CA ASN A 186 -14.26 3.27 11.39
C ASN A 186 -12.99 3.00 12.23
#